data_AF-A0A851U5E9-F1
#
_entry.id   AF-A0A851U5E9-F1
#
_cell.length_a   1.000
_cell.length_b   1.000
_cell.length_c   1.000
_cell.angle_alpha   90.00
_cell.angle_beta   90.00
_cell.angle_gamma   90.00
#
_symmetry.space_group_name_H-M   'P 1'
#
loop_
_entity.id
_entity.type
_entity.pdbx_description
1 polymer ?
#
loop_
_entity_poly.entity_id
_entity_poly.type
_entity_poly.pdbx_seq_one_letter_code
_entity_poly.pdbx_strand_id
1 'polypeptide(L)'
;KKCGSSFRGASELQEHRRAHLLENSYRCPICAKAFSRAANLRMHKLIHSSERPHKCPECDKGFIRTADVWRHLRNEDDFKPYACPTCGKGFDKPNLLSKHKVIHREDKPYKCQECGMAFVQLLRLKRHQQTHSGARPFYCEECGGTFTRLASLQRHHRIHTGEKPYSCNFCGHSFTESGTLRRHERTHKLDKP
;
A
#
# COMPACT_ATOMS: atom_id res chain seq x y z
N LYS A 1 0.26 31.79 22.37
CA LYS A 1 1.06 32.97 22.80
C LYS A 1 2.24 32.45 23.61
N LYS A 2 3.49 32.89 23.35
CA LYS A 2 4.65 32.49 24.16
C LYS A 2 4.62 33.29 25.47
N CYS A 3 4.59 32.60 26.61
CA CYS A 3 4.82 33.19 27.92
C CYS A 3 6.33 33.51 28.04
N GLY A 4 6.69 34.71 28.51
CA GLY A 4 8.08 35.20 28.61
C GLY A 4 8.85 34.64 29.81
N SER A 5 8.53 33.43 30.24
CA SER A 5 9.08 32.79 31.44
C SER A 5 10.45 32.15 31.17
N SER A 6 11.41 32.42 32.06
CA SER A 6 12.78 31.85 32.02
C SER A 6 12.96 30.88 33.18
N PHE A 7 13.55 29.70 32.91
CA PHE A 7 13.65 28.59 33.87
C PHE A 7 15.12 28.22 34.12
N ARG A 8 15.44 27.80 35.36
CA ARG A 8 16.83 27.48 35.77
C ARG A 8 17.18 26.00 35.59
N GLY A 9 16.22 25.15 35.24
CA GLY A 9 16.47 23.72 34.98
C GLY A 9 15.41 23.04 34.10
N ALA A 10 15.74 21.84 33.60
CA ALA A 10 14.89 21.07 32.68
C ALA A 10 13.57 20.57 33.31
N SER A 11 13.56 20.25 34.61
CA SER A 11 12.35 19.84 35.35
C SER A 11 11.33 20.97 35.45
N GLU A 12 11.74 22.18 35.81
CA GLU A 12 10.84 23.35 35.88
C GLU A 12 10.23 23.70 34.52
N LEU A 13 11.01 23.59 33.44
CA LEU A 13 10.50 23.80 32.08
C LEU A 13 9.49 22.71 31.68
N GLN A 14 9.67 21.47 32.16
CA GLN A 14 8.76 20.35 31.91
C GLN A 14 7.46 20.50 32.70
N GLU A 15 7.52 20.92 33.96
CA GLU A 15 6.35 21.24 34.78
C GLU A 15 5.59 22.45 34.26
N HIS A 16 6.29 23.51 33.84
CA HIS A 16 5.67 24.67 33.19
C HIS A 16 5.00 24.31 31.86
N ARG A 17 5.60 23.43 31.05
CA ARG A 17 4.94 22.86 29.85
C ARG A 17 3.70 22.06 30.22
N ARG A 18 3.72 21.29 31.30
CA ARG A 18 2.54 20.56 31.81
C ARG A 18 1.45 21.52 32.29
N ALA A 19 1.81 22.63 32.95
CA ALA A 19 0.87 23.66 33.36
C ALA A 19 0.20 24.35 32.16
N HIS A 20 0.97 24.73 31.14
CA HIS A 20 0.40 25.25 29.89
C HIS A 20 -0.45 24.23 29.12
N LEU A 21 -0.14 22.93 29.22
CA LEU A 21 -0.96 21.85 28.68
C LEU A 21 -2.29 21.72 29.43
N LEU A 22 -2.34 21.99 30.74
CA LEU A 22 -3.57 21.98 31.54
C LEU A 22 -4.41 23.24 31.29
N GLU A 23 -3.77 24.40 31.21
CA GLU A 23 -4.40 25.71 31.10
C GLU A 23 -4.93 26.03 29.69
N ASN A 24 -4.28 25.51 28.63
CA ASN A 24 -4.75 25.64 27.25
C ASN A 24 -5.38 24.36 26.69
N SER A 25 -5.83 23.45 27.57
CA SER A 25 -6.56 22.25 27.15
C SER A 25 -8.05 22.51 26.99
N TYR A 26 -8.56 22.23 25.79
CA TYR A 26 -9.99 22.13 25.54
C TYR A 26 -10.47 20.76 26.00
N ARG A 27 -11.26 20.71 27.08
CA ARG A 27 -11.76 19.45 27.64
C ARG A 27 -13.14 19.08 27.11
N CYS A 28 -13.34 17.79 26.86
CA CYS A 28 -14.66 17.26 26.54
C CYS A 28 -15.52 17.20 27.81
N PRO A 29 -16.74 17.79 27.82
CA PRO A 29 -17.61 17.75 29.00
C PRO A 29 -18.21 16.36 29.26
N ILE A 30 -18.20 15.45 28.27
CA ILE A 30 -18.82 14.12 28.37
C ILE A 30 -17.84 13.08 28.91
N CYS A 31 -16.58 13.11 28.46
CA CYS A 31 -15.58 12.09 28.82
C CYS A 31 -14.25 12.64 29.36
N ALA A 32 -14.19 13.94 29.66
CA ALA A 32 -13.03 14.65 30.21
C ALA A 32 -11.73 14.61 29.39
N LYS A 33 -11.73 14.03 28.17
CA LYS A 33 -10.55 14.03 27.28
C LYS A 33 -10.10 15.46 26.96
N ALA A 34 -8.79 15.70 27.10
CA ALA A 34 -8.15 16.98 26.86
C ALA A 34 -7.57 17.07 25.45
N PHE A 35 -7.80 18.20 24.78
CA PHE A 35 -7.30 18.49 23.44
C PHE A 35 -6.51 19.79 23.43
N SER A 36 -5.41 19.84 22.69
CA SER A 36 -4.58 21.05 22.55
C SER A 36 -5.19 22.12 21.63
N ARG A 37 -6.27 21.81 20.92
CA ARG A 37 -6.93 22.72 19.95
C ARG A 37 -8.45 22.61 20.04
N ALA A 38 -9.15 23.75 19.98
CA ALA A 38 -10.61 23.81 20.01
C ALA A 38 -11.25 23.02 18.85
N ALA A 39 -10.66 23.09 17.66
CA ALA A 39 -11.13 22.34 16.48
C ALA A 39 -11.11 20.82 16.71
N ASN A 40 -10.08 20.31 17.40
CA ASN A 40 -9.98 18.89 17.73
C ASN A 40 -11.04 18.49 18.76
N LEU A 41 -11.34 19.35 19.74
CA LEU A 41 -12.44 19.11 20.68
C LEU A 41 -13.79 19.12 19.95
N ARG A 42 -14.05 20.06 19.04
CA ARG A 42 -15.29 20.11 18.23
C ARG A 42 -15.47 18.83 17.43
N MET A 43 -14.42 18.39 16.74
CA MET A 43 -14.40 17.12 16.01
C MET A 43 -14.63 15.92 16.94
N HIS A 44 -14.01 15.91 18.12
CA HIS A 44 -14.16 14.84 19.10
C HIS A 44 -15.59 14.74 19.65
N LYS A 45 -16.29 15.85 19.86
CA LYS A 45 -17.69 15.86 20.32
C LYS A 45 -18.62 15.09 19.39
N LEU A 46 -18.29 15.01 18.09
CA LEU A 46 -19.07 14.23 17.13
C LEU A 46 -19.12 12.73 17.46
N ILE A 47 -18.15 12.20 18.23
CA ILE A 47 -18.15 10.80 18.70
C ILE A 47 -19.32 10.54 19.66
N HIS A 48 -19.68 11.54 20.47
CA HIS A 48 -20.79 11.47 21.42
C HIS A 48 -22.13 11.86 20.80
N SER A 49 -22.14 12.20 19.51
CA SER A 49 -23.33 12.55 18.74
C SER A 49 -23.60 11.50 17.67
N SER A 50 -24.83 11.46 17.16
CA SER A 50 -25.18 10.64 15.99
C SER A 50 -24.76 11.27 14.66
N GLU A 51 -24.17 12.47 14.67
CA GLU A 51 -23.76 13.16 13.44
C GLU A 51 -22.58 12.46 12.76
N ARG A 52 -22.73 12.22 11.46
CA ARG A 52 -21.70 11.63 10.60
C ARG A 52 -21.54 12.47 9.34
N PRO A 53 -20.73 13.55 9.40
CA PRO A 53 -20.62 14.53 8.32
C PRO A 53 -20.09 13.96 6.99
N HIS A 54 -19.33 12.86 7.03
CA HIS A 54 -18.73 12.27 5.84
C HIS A 54 -19.36 10.92 5.53
N LYS A 55 -20.13 10.85 4.45
CA LYS A 55 -20.78 9.60 4.00
C LYS A 55 -19.89 8.85 3.00
N CYS A 56 -19.99 7.53 3.01
CA CYS A 56 -19.41 6.69 1.99
C CYS A 56 -20.17 6.89 0.66
N PRO A 57 -19.49 7.00 -0.49
CA PRO A 57 -20.17 7.11 -1.79
C PRO A 57 -20.76 5.77 -2.28
N GLU A 58 -20.27 4.64 -1.77
CA GLU A 58 -20.65 3.29 -2.23
C GLU A 58 -21.61 2.57 -1.28
N CYS A 59 -21.86 3.11 -0.08
CA CYS A 59 -22.79 2.52 0.88
C CYS A 59 -23.32 3.56 1.88
N ASP A 60 -24.35 3.21 2.65
CA ASP A 60 -24.97 4.13 3.61
C ASP A 60 -24.15 4.40 4.89
N LYS A 61 -22.90 3.91 4.98
CA LYS A 61 -22.05 4.12 6.17
C LYS A 61 -21.56 5.56 6.26
N GLY A 62 -21.80 6.19 7.41
CA GLY A 62 -21.33 7.53 7.75
C GLY A 62 -20.15 7.55 8.74
N PHE A 63 -19.26 8.53 8.60
CA PHE A 63 -18.03 8.68 9.37
C PHE A 63 -17.85 10.11 9.89
N ILE A 64 -17.10 10.25 10.99
CA ILE A 64 -16.78 11.53 11.61
C ILE A 64 -15.66 12.27 10.87
N ARG A 65 -14.69 11.54 10.29
CA ARG A 65 -13.57 12.12 9.53
C ARG A 65 -13.49 11.52 8.14
N THR A 66 -13.12 12.34 7.15
CA THR A 66 -12.89 11.88 5.76
C THR A 66 -11.83 10.78 5.68
N ALA A 67 -10.78 10.84 6.51
CA ALA A 67 -9.75 9.79 6.57
C ALA A 67 -10.30 8.41 6.98
N ASP A 68 -11.38 8.39 7.76
CA ASP A 68 -12.04 7.16 8.18
C ASP A 68 -12.89 6.57 7.05
N VAL A 69 -13.52 7.42 6.22
CA VAL A 69 -14.18 7.00 4.96
C VAL A 69 -13.17 6.32 4.04
N TRP A 70 -12.02 6.94 3.79
CA TRP A 70 -10.99 6.35 2.93
C TRP A 70 -10.41 5.06 3.50
N ARG A 71 -10.34 4.91 4.82
CA ARG A 71 -9.90 3.68 5.48
C ARG A 71 -10.96 2.58 5.38
N HIS A 72 -12.23 2.92 5.54
CA HIS A 72 -13.33 2.01 5.32
C HIS A 72 -13.36 1.52 3.87
N LEU A 73 -13.31 2.45 2.92
CA LEU A 73 -13.29 2.13 1.51
C LEU A 73 -12.10 1.24 1.13
N ARG A 74 -10.90 1.48 1.69
CA ARG A 74 -9.74 0.59 1.47
C ARG A 74 -9.94 -0.86 1.95
N ASN A 75 -10.84 -1.10 2.90
CA ASN A 75 -11.13 -2.44 3.40
C ASN A 75 -12.26 -3.12 2.60
N GLU A 76 -13.03 -2.38 1.82
CA GLU A 76 -13.91 -2.92 0.79
C GLU A 76 -12.98 -3.22 -0.42
N ASP A 77 -12.63 -4.49 -0.60
CA ASP A 77 -11.46 -5.07 -1.30
C ASP A 77 -11.03 -4.53 -2.69
N ASP A 78 -11.69 -3.51 -3.26
CA ASP A 78 -11.32 -2.93 -4.56
C ASP A 78 -11.37 -1.40 -4.64
N PHE A 79 -11.56 -0.66 -3.53
CA PHE A 79 -11.61 0.79 -3.63
C PHE A 79 -10.22 1.41 -3.89
N LYS A 80 -10.05 1.85 -5.13
CA LYS A 80 -8.82 2.45 -5.66
C LYS A 80 -9.12 3.88 -6.13
N PRO A 81 -9.01 4.90 -5.26
CA PRO A 81 -9.43 6.27 -5.57
C PRO A 81 -8.62 6.93 -6.69
N TYR A 82 -7.44 6.40 -6.98
CA TYR A 82 -6.55 6.96 -7.98
C TYR A 82 -6.55 6.07 -9.22
N ALA A 83 -7.41 6.38 -10.19
CA ALA A 83 -7.46 5.67 -11.47
C ALA A 83 -6.49 6.26 -12.49
N CYS A 84 -5.88 5.40 -13.30
CA CYS A 84 -5.08 5.82 -14.44
C CYS A 84 -5.98 6.26 -15.59
N PRO A 85 -5.86 7.50 -16.10
CA PRO A 85 -6.72 7.97 -17.19
C PRO A 85 -6.46 7.23 -18.52
N THR A 86 -5.27 6.64 -18.70
CA THR A 86 -4.88 5.96 -19.94
C THR A 86 -5.40 4.52 -20.02
N CYS A 87 -5.49 3.80 -18.89
CA CYS A 87 -5.83 2.37 -18.90
C CYS A 87 -6.85 1.94 -17.84
N GLY A 88 -7.44 2.90 -17.12
CA GLY A 88 -8.45 2.65 -16.08
C GLY A 88 -7.92 1.96 -14.81
N LYS A 89 -6.64 1.56 -14.76
CA LYS A 89 -6.10 0.83 -13.61
C LYS A 89 -6.14 1.69 -12.34
N GLY A 90 -6.78 1.17 -11.29
CA GLY A 90 -6.88 1.82 -9.99
C GLY A 90 -5.66 1.60 -9.08
N PHE A 91 -5.37 2.60 -8.24
CA PHE A 91 -4.36 2.59 -7.19
C PHE A 91 -4.93 3.13 -5.87
N ASP A 92 -4.43 2.62 -4.74
CA ASP A 92 -4.77 3.05 -3.38
C ASP A 92 -4.05 4.35 -2.95
N LYS A 93 -2.91 4.64 -3.59
CA LYS A 93 -2.03 5.78 -3.30
C LYS A 93 -1.69 6.59 -4.55
N PRO A 94 -1.62 7.93 -4.46
CA PRO A 94 -1.31 8.78 -5.60
C PRO A 94 0.11 8.55 -6.12
N ASN A 95 1.07 8.27 -5.23
CA ASN A 95 2.45 7.98 -5.63
C ASN A 95 2.57 6.69 -6.47
N LEU A 96 1.69 5.71 -6.27
CA LEU A 96 1.66 4.49 -7.10
C LEU A 96 1.07 4.77 -8.48
N LEU A 97 0.01 5.58 -8.56
CA LEU A 97 -0.51 6.07 -9.83
C LEU A 97 0.57 6.86 -10.60
N SER A 98 1.28 7.78 -9.94
CA SER A 98 2.38 8.54 -10.57
C SER A 98 3.49 7.62 -11.11
N LYS A 99 3.92 6.63 -10.31
CA LYS A 99 4.88 5.62 -10.75
C LYS A 99 4.34 4.71 -11.86
N HIS A 100 3.03 4.51 -11.92
CA HIS A 100 2.40 3.75 -12.99
C HIS A 100 2.35 4.56 -14.28
N LYS A 101 1.97 5.84 -14.24
CA LYS A 101 1.85 6.68 -15.45
C LYS A 101 3.10 6.68 -16.32
N VAL A 102 4.29 6.50 -15.73
CA VAL A 102 5.53 6.38 -16.51
C VAL A 102 5.47 5.23 -17.52
N ILE A 103 4.79 4.11 -17.24
CA ILE A 103 4.73 2.96 -18.17
C ILE A 103 4.02 3.28 -19.49
N HIS A 104 3.18 4.31 -19.50
CA HIS A 104 2.47 4.79 -20.69
C HIS A 104 3.28 5.81 -21.47
N ARG A 105 4.44 6.21 -20.97
CA ARG A 105 5.37 7.02 -21.75
C ARG A 105 6.02 6.12 -22.79
N GLU A 106 5.91 6.53 -24.05
CA GLU A 106 6.64 5.89 -25.15
C GLU A 106 8.15 6.13 -25.02
N ASP A 107 8.53 7.23 -24.38
CA ASP A 107 9.93 7.52 -24.08
C ASP A 107 10.51 6.51 -23.07
N LYS A 108 11.55 5.82 -23.52
CA LYS A 108 12.33 4.82 -22.79
C LYS A 108 13.76 5.36 -22.61
N PRO A 109 13.98 6.30 -21.69
CA PRO A 109 15.26 7.02 -21.60
C PRO A 109 16.41 6.11 -21.15
N TYR A 110 16.12 4.96 -20.55
CA TYR A 110 17.14 4.06 -20.00
C TYR A 110 17.47 2.95 -20.99
N LYS A 111 18.56 3.09 -21.75
CA LYS A 111 19.02 2.10 -22.73
C LYS A 111 20.10 1.19 -22.14
N CYS A 112 20.01 -0.10 -22.43
CA CYS A 112 21.06 -1.07 -22.17
C CYS A 112 22.15 -0.92 -23.24
N GLN A 113 23.40 -0.69 -22.81
CA GLN A 113 24.52 -0.52 -23.74
C GLN A 113 24.96 -1.84 -24.38
N GLU A 114 24.66 -2.97 -23.75
CA GLU A 114 25.09 -4.30 -24.22
C GLU A 114 24.18 -4.87 -25.32
N CYS A 115 22.87 -4.59 -25.28
CA CYS A 115 21.90 -5.15 -26.24
C CYS A 115 20.96 -4.12 -26.87
N GLY A 116 21.12 -2.83 -26.56
CA GLY A 116 20.29 -1.74 -27.10
C GLY A 116 18.86 -1.67 -26.54
N MET A 117 18.41 -2.63 -25.72
CA MET A 117 17.06 -2.63 -25.17
C MET A 117 16.81 -1.40 -24.29
N ALA A 118 15.69 -0.72 -24.53
CA ALA A 118 15.30 0.49 -23.82
C ALA A 118 14.20 0.22 -22.78
N PHE A 119 14.27 0.93 -21.66
CA PHE A 119 13.36 0.81 -20.53
C PHE A 119 12.86 2.18 -20.07
N VAL A 120 11.61 2.21 -19.63
CA VAL A 120 10.97 3.39 -19.03
C VAL A 120 11.52 3.72 -17.63
N GLN A 121 12.04 2.72 -16.92
CA GLN A 121 12.48 2.86 -15.53
C GLN A 121 13.89 2.33 -15.34
N LEU A 122 14.75 3.09 -14.65
CA LEU A 122 16.13 2.70 -14.35
C LEU A 122 16.22 1.36 -13.61
N LEU A 123 15.32 1.11 -12.66
CA LEU A 123 15.27 -0.18 -11.94
C LEU A 123 15.03 -1.38 -12.88
N ARG A 124 14.26 -1.19 -13.96
CA ARG A 124 14.04 -2.26 -14.95
C ARG A 124 15.30 -2.50 -15.78
N LEU A 125 16.02 -1.44 -16.16
CA LEU A 125 17.31 -1.55 -16.83
C LEU A 125 18.33 -2.27 -15.95
N LYS A 126 18.52 -1.84 -14.69
CA LYS A 126 19.46 -2.50 -13.76
C LYS A 126 19.17 -3.99 -13.59
N ARG A 127 17.90 -4.34 -13.45
CA ARG A 127 17.45 -5.73 -13.36
C ARG A 127 17.65 -6.50 -14.66
N HIS A 128 17.56 -5.84 -15.81
CA HIS A 128 17.88 -6.44 -17.09
C HIS A 128 19.38 -6.67 -17.22
N GLN A 129 20.24 -5.75 -16.78
CA GLN A 129 21.70 -5.95 -16.83
C GLN A 129 22.18 -7.18 -16.05
N GLN A 130 21.47 -7.59 -14.99
CA GLN A 130 21.74 -8.84 -14.28
C GLN A 130 21.61 -10.09 -15.17
N THR A 131 20.88 -10.01 -16.30
CA THR A 131 20.80 -11.14 -17.25
C THR A 131 22.06 -11.29 -18.07
N HIS A 132 22.79 -10.20 -18.31
CA HIS A 132 24.05 -10.25 -19.05
C HIS A 132 25.22 -10.64 -18.16
N SER A 133 25.25 -10.14 -16.92
CA SER A 133 26.32 -10.48 -15.98
C SER A 133 26.25 -11.91 -15.45
N GLY A 134 25.16 -12.64 -15.73
CA GLY A 134 24.90 -13.96 -15.17
C GLY A 134 24.74 -13.98 -13.64
N ALA A 135 24.65 -12.81 -12.98
CA ALA A 135 24.63 -12.71 -11.53
C ALA A 135 23.35 -13.34 -10.98
N ARG A 136 23.51 -14.46 -10.28
CA ARG A 136 22.44 -15.18 -9.60
C ARG A 136 22.73 -15.26 -8.10
N PRO A 137 22.55 -14.14 -7.37
CA PRO A 137 22.95 -14.05 -5.96
C PRO A 137 22.05 -14.86 -5.01
N PHE A 138 20.91 -15.35 -5.49
CA PHE A 138 19.97 -16.12 -4.70
C PHE A 138 20.09 -17.58 -5.09
N TYR A 139 20.29 -18.47 -4.12
CA TYR A 139 20.40 -19.91 -4.36
C TYR A 139 19.48 -20.69 -3.43
N CYS A 140 19.06 -21.87 -3.88
CA CYS A 140 18.30 -22.82 -3.10
C CYS A 140 19.28 -23.75 -2.38
N GLU A 141 19.16 -23.84 -1.06
CA GLU A 141 20.02 -24.71 -0.24
C GLU A 141 19.73 -26.20 -0.46
N GLU A 142 18.49 -26.56 -0.83
CA GLU A 142 18.07 -27.96 -1.02
C GLU A 142 18.59 -28.58 -2.32
N CYS A 143 18.65 -27.81 -3.42
CA CYS A 143 19.05 -28.35 -4.73
C CYS A 143 20.19 -27.59 -5.42
N GLY A 144 20.74 -26.54 -4.79
CA GLY A 144 21.77 -25.69 -5.37
C GLY A 144 21.29 -24.82 -6.54
N GLY A 145 19.98 -24.79 -6.83
CA GLY A 145 19.43 -23.99 -7.92
C GLY A 145 19.68 -22.50 -7.72
N THR A 146 20.15 -21.80 -8.75
CA THR A 146 20.52 -20.37 -8.67
C THR A 146 19.53 -19.47 -9.42
N PHE A 147 19.24 -18.31 -8.86
CA PHE A 147 18.22 -17.37 -9.32
C PHE A 147 18.72 -15.93 -9.29
N THR A 148 18.24 -15.14 -10.26
CA THR A 148 18.53 -13.69 -10.34
C THR A 148 17.70 -12.85 -9.37
N ARG A 149 16.64 -13.43 -8.77
CA ARG A 149 15.70 -12.71 -7.89
C ARG A 149 15.23 -13.58 -6.74
N LEU A 150 15.10 -12.97 -5.56
CA LEU A 150 14.54 -13.61 -4.37
C LEU A 150 13.13 -14.17 -4.61
N ALA A 151 12.26 -13.42 -5.28
CA ALA A 151 10.90 -13.89 -5.59
C ALA A 151 10.91 -15.14 -6.50
N SER A 152 11.93 -15.29 -7.36
CA SER A 152 12.08 -16.49 -8.18
C SER A 152 12.52 -17.70 -7.35
N LEU A 153 13.42 -17.50 -6.38
CA LEU A 153 13.81 -18.52 -5.40
C LEU A 153 12.61 -18.93 -4.52
N GLN A 154 11.87 -17.98 -3.96
CA GLN A 154 10.68 -18.26 -3.16
C GLN A 154 9.62 -19.06 -3.92
N ARG A 155 9.41 -18.73 -5.19
CA ARG A 155 8.51 -19.51 -6.05
C ARG A 155 9.07 -20.90 -6.33
N HIS A 156 10.37 -21.02 -6.55
CA HIS A 156 11.03 -22.30 -6.75
C HIS A 156 10.90 -23.22 -5.54
N HIS A 157 10.93 -22.70 -4.31
CA HIS A 157 10.71 -23.50 -3.09
C HIS A 157 9.38 -24.26 -3.09
N ARG A 158 8.38 -23.81 -3.85
CA ARG A 158 7.11 -24.54 -4.00
C ARG A 158 7.25 -25.90 -4.68
N ILE A 159 8.35 -26.13 -5.40
CA ILE A 159 8.68 -27.44 -5.98
C ILE A 159 9.08 -28.43 -4.88
N HIS A 160 9.78 -27.95 -3.86
CA HIS A 160 10.21 -28.77 -2.72
C HIS A 160 9.06 -29.01 -1.74
N THR A 161 8.26 -27.99 -1.45
CA THR A 161 7.15 -28.11 -0.50
C THR A 161 5.90 -28.74 -1.10
N GLY A 162 5.80 -28.82 -2.43
CA GLY A 162 4.59 -29.25 -3.13
C GLY A 162 3.41 -28.27 -3.02
N GLU A 163 3.62 -27.07 -2.50
CA GLU A 163 2.57 -26.06 -2.29
C GLU A 163 1.96 -25.62 -3.64
N LYS A 164 0.64 -25.73 -3.77
CA LYS A 164 -0.12 -25.31 -4.95
C LYS A 164 -1.23 -24.33 -4.56
N PRO A 165 -0.90 -23.03 -4.38
CA PRO A 165 -1.84 -22.04 -3.82
C PRO A 165 -3.01 -21.70 -4.74
N TYR A 166 -2.92 -22.04 -6.02
CA TYR A 166 -3.86 -21.57 -7.03
C TYR A 166 -4.73 -22.72 -7.52
N SER A 167 -5.95 -22.82 -7.02
CA SER A 167 -6.93 -23.83 -7.42
C SER A 167 -7.83 -23.34 -8.55
N CYS A 168 -8.16 -24.25 -9.46
CA CYS A 168 -9.17 -24.02 -10.48
C CYS A 168 -10.56 -24.19 -9.88
N ASN A 169 -11.40 -23.17 -10.00
CA ASN A 169 -12.77 -23.22 -9.48
C ASN A 169 -13.68 -24.17 -10.27
N PHE A 170 -13.30 -24.55 -11.51
CA PHE A 170 -14.11 -25.44 -12.35
C PHE A 170 -13.86 -26.92 -12.07
N CYS A 171 -12.61 -27.32 -11.83
CA CYS A 171 -12.24 -28.74 -11.71
C CYS A 171 -11.43 -29.07 -10.45
N GLY A 172 -11.21 -28.11 -9.56
CA GLY A 172 -10.46 -28.30 -8.31
C GLY A 172 -8.95 -28.50 -8.48
N HIS A 173 -8.44 -28.52 -9.71
CA HIS A 173 -7.01 -28.75 -9.94
C HIS A 173 -6.17 -27.57 -9.45
N SER A 174 -5.17 -27.84 -8.62
CA SER A 174 -4.27 -26.83 -8.06
C SER A 174 -2.97 -26.69 -8.83
N PHE A 175 -2.42 -25.48 -8.84
CA PHE A 175 -1.20 -25.08 -9.54
C PHE A 175 -0.27 -24.29 -8.61
N THR A 176 1.03 -24.37 -8.88
CA THR A 176 2.08 -23.62 -8.16
C THR A 176 2.15 -22.15 -8.56
N GLU A 177 1.62 -21.80 -9.74
CA GLU A 177 1.65 -20.46 -10.33
C GLU A 177 0.30 -20.03 -10.89
N SER A 178 -0.08 -18.77 -10.63
CA SER A 178 -1.33 -18.17 -11.11
C SER A 178 -1.40 -18.06 -12.63
N GLY A 179 -0.27 -17.84 -13.31
CA GLY A 179 -0.21 -17.82 -14.77
C GLY A 179 -0.56 -19.17 -15.39
N THR A 180 -0.12 -20.26 -14.75
CA THR A 180 -0.46 -21.63 -15.16
C THR A 180 -1.93 -21.91 -14.94
N LEU A 181 -2.49 -21.53 -13.78
CA LEU A 181 -3.92 -21.59 -13.53
C LEU A 181 -4.70 -20.83 -14.61
N ARG A 182 -4.35 -19.56 -14.89
CA ARG A 182 -5.06 -18.74 -15.89
C ARG A 182 -5.01 -19.35 -17.29
N ARG A 183 -3.93 -20.04 -17.66
CA ARG A 183 -3.83 -20.77 -18.93
C ARG A 183 -4.73 -22.00 -18.92
N HIS A 184 -4.73 -22.75 -17.82
CA HIS A 184 -5.63 -23.89 -17.63
C HIS A 184 -7.11 -23.47 -17.65
N GLU A 185 -7.50 -22.37 -17.01
CA GLU A 185 -8.87 -21.86 -17.04
C GLU A 185 -9.36 -21.51 -18.46
N ARG A 186 -8.45 -21.25 -19.41
CA ARG A 186 -8.83 -21.03 -20.82
C ARG A 186 -9.25 -22.33 -21.51
N THR A 187 -8.76 -23.50 -21.08
CA THR A 187 -9.17 -24.77 -21.69
C THR A 187 -10.64 -25.06 -21.38
N HIS A 188 -11.09 -24.76 -20.15
CA HIS A 188 -12.51 -24.85 -19.76
C HIS A 188 -13.44 -23.94 -20.56
N LYS A 189 -12.92 -22.86 -21.14
CA LYS A 189 -13.71 -21.95 -22.01
C LYS A 189 -13.79 -22.42 -23.46
N LEU A 190 -12.87 -23.30 -23.88
CA LEU A 190 -12.87 -23.90 -25.22
C LEU A 190 -13.67 -25.21 -25.27
N ASP A 191 -13.95 -25.82 -24.10
CA ASP A 191 -14.79 -27.02 -23.94
C ASP A 191 -16.30 -26.70 -23.77
N LYS A 192 -16.73 -25.45 -23.98
CA LYS A 192 -18.16 -25.11 -24.07
C LYS A 192 -18.60 -25.12 -25.54
N PRO A 193 -19.58 -25.96 -25.94
CA PRO A 193 -20.18 -25.92 -27.28
C PRO A 193 -20.91 -24.60 -27.54
#